data_AF-A0A2J8XSL1-F1
#
_entry.id   AF-A0A2J8XSL1-F1
#
_cell.length_a   1.000
_cell.length_b   1.000
_cell.length_c   1.000
_cell.angle_alpha   90.00
_cell.angle_beta   90.00
_cell.angle_gamma   90.00
#
_symmetry.space_group_name_H-M   'P 1'
#
loop_
_entity.id
_entity.type
_entity.pdbx_description
1 polymer ?
#
loop_
_entity_poly.entity_id
_entity_poly.type
_entity_poly.pdbx_seq_one_letter_code
_entity_poly.pdbx_strand_id
1 'polypeptide(L)'
;MSSSPVKRQRMESALDQLKQFTTVVADTGDFHAIDEYKPQDATTNPSLILAAAQMPAYQELVEEAIAYGRQLGGNTKEDSGPSIHRSRRKALL
;
A
#
# COMPACT_ATOMS: atom_id res chain seq x y z
N MET A 1 28.64 -43.61 21.91
CA MET A 1 27.60 -43.34 20.89
C MET A 1 27.52 -41.83 20.73
N SER A 2 28.13 -41.28 19.68
CA SER A 2 28.22 -39.83 19.47
C SER A 2 27.07 -39.39 18.57
N SER A 3 26.06 -38.75 19.15
CA SER A 3 24.95 -38.15 18.41
C SER A 3 25.36 -36.76 17.92
N SER A 4 25.67 -36.65 16.62
CA SER A 4 25.86 -35.35 15.96
C SER A 4 24.54 -34.58 15.88
N PRO A 5 24.53 -33.25 16.04
CA PRO A 5 23.30 -32.46 15.96
C PRO A 5 22.85 -32.32 14.50
N VAL A 6 21.62 -32.75 14.21
CA VAL A 6 21.00 -32.57 12.89
C VAL A 6 20.75 -31.08 12.67
N LYS A 7 21.45 -30.49 11.70
CA LYS A 7 21.28 -29.11 11.26
C LYS A 7 19.87 -28.98 10.68
N ARG A 8 18.97 -28.23 11.35
CA ARG A 8 17.62 -27.96 10.82
C ARG A 8 17.74 -27.28 9.46
N GLN A 9 17.39 -28.01 8.41
CA GLN A 9 17.39 -27.51 7.05
C GLN A 9 16.21 -26.52 6.93
N ARG A 10 16.49 -25.26 6.59
CA ARG A 10 15.46 -24.24 6.36
C ARG A 10 14.78 -24.59 5.04
N MET A 11 13.58 -25.14 5.09
CA MET A 11 12.78 -25.31 3.89
C MET A 11 12.26 -23.95 3.44
N GLU A 12 12.36 -23.66 2.15
CA GLU A 12 11.81 -22.42 1.56
C GLU A 12 10.31 -22.34 1.83
N SER A 13 9.82 -21.15 2.17
CA SER A 13 8.39 -20.95 2.41
C SER A 13 7.59 -21.13 1.12
N ALA A 14 6.29 -21.39 1.24
CA ALA A 14 5.41 -21.46 0.06
C ALA A 14 5.43 -20.15 -0.74
N LEU A 15 5.59 -19.00 -0.07
CA LEU A 15 5.72 -17.70 -0.70
C LEU A 15 7.02 -17.58 -1.51
N ASP A 16 8.13 -18.06 -0.96
CA ASP A 16 9.43 -18.05 -1.64
C ASP A 16 9.41 -18.92 -2.90
N GLN A 17 8.77 -20.08 -2.82
CA GLN A 17 8.56 -20.96 -3.98
C GLN A 17 7.65 -20.30 -5.02
N LEU A 18 6.58 -19.62 -4.61
CA LEU A 18 5.66 -18.95 -5.53
C LEU A 18 6.34 -17.81 -6.31
N LYS A 19 7.24 -17.06 -5.66
CA LYS A 19 8.03 -15.99 -6.30
C LYS A 19 8.89 -16.48 -7.47
N GLN A 20 9.22 -17.77 -7.55
CA GLN A 20 9.97 -18.35 -8.67
C GLN A 20 9.14 -18.47 -9.96
N PHE A 21 7.81 -18.51 -9.84
CA PHE A 21 6.90 -18.76 -10.97
C PHE A 21 5.98 -17.58 -11.27
N THR A 22 5.78 -16.67 -10.32
CA THR A 22 4.80 -15.59 -10.45
C THR A 22 5.30 -14.32 -9.78
N THR A 23 4.95 -13.19 -10.37
CA THR A 23 5.15 -11.88 -9.75
C THR A 23 4.15 -11.69 -8.61
N VAL A 24 4.66 -11.58 -7.39
CA VAL A 24 3.83 -11.38 -6.19
C VAL A 24 3.51 -9.90 -6.02
N VAL A 25 2.24 -9.59 -5.78
CA VAL A 25 1.71 -8.25 -5.50
C VAL A 25 1.07 -8.26 -4.12
N ALA A 26 1.26 -7.21 -3.33
CA ALA A 26 0.54 -7.04 -2.06
C ALA A 26 -0.71 -6.19 -2.25
N ASP A 27 -1.87 -6.72 -1.88
CA ASP A 27 -3.15 -5.98 -1.93
C ASP A 27 -3.46 -5.38 -0.56
N THR A 28 -2.82 -4.27 -0.23
CA THR A 28 -2.94 -3.63 1.10
C THR A 28 -2.63 -2.14 1.05
N GLY A 29 -3.24 -1.39 1.96
CA GLY A 29 -2.86 -0.01 2.29
C GLY A 29 -1.82 0.08 3.43
N ASP A 30 -1.44 -1.04 4.02
CA ASP A 30 -0.49 -1.12 5.13
C ASP A 30 0.95 -1.23 4.61
N PHE A 31 1.71 -0.14 4.72
CA PHE A 31 3.11 -0.07 4.29
C PHE A 31 4.04 -1.03 5.05
N HIS A 32 3.72 -1.39 6.30
CA HIS A 32 4.52 -2.36 7.05
C HIS A 32 4.46 -3.75 6.43
N ALA A 33 3.30 -4.19 5.97
CA ALA A 33 3.14 -5.47 5.28
C ALA A 33 3.88 -5.47 3.93
N ILE A 34 3.91 -4.34 3.22
CA ILE A 34 4.69 -4.19 1.99
C ILE A 34 6.18 -4.35 2.30
N ASP A 35 6.66 -3.76 3.39
CA ASP A 35 8.06 -3.88 3.81
C ASP A 35 8.43 -5.31 4.25
N GLU A 36 7.53 -6.00 4.95
CA GLU A 36 7.77 -7.37 5.43
C GLU A 36 7.88 -8.38 4.28
N TYR A 37 6.91 -8.36 3.35
CA TYR A 37 6.79 -9.41 2.33
C TYR A 37 7.55 -9.10 1.04
N LYS A 38 8.05 -7.87 0.88
CA LYS A 38 8.80 -7.39 -0.29
C LYS A 38 8.13 -7.84 -1.61
N PRO A 39 6.87 -7.46 -1.85
CA PRO A 39 6.20 -7.74 -3.11
C PRO A 39 6.87 -6.94 -4.24
N GLN A 40 6.63 -7.33 -5.49
CA GLN A 40 7.08 -6.56 -6.64
C GLN A 40 6.29 -5.26 -6.77
N ASP A 41 4.97 -5.36 -6.69
CA ASP A 41 4.04 -4.23 -6.75
C ASP A 41 3.08 -4.28 -5.54
N ALA A 42 2.37 -3.17 -5.30
CA ALA A 42 1.29 -3.11 -4.34
C ALA A 42 0.03 -2.56 -5.00
N THR A 43 -1.11 -3.17 -4.73
CA THR A 43 -2.43 -2.67 -5.15
C THR A 43 -3.16 -2.10 -3.95
N THR A 44 -3.86 -1.00 -4.20
CA THR A 44 -4.77 -0.41 -3.22
C THR A 44 -6.16 -0.32 -3.84
N ASN A 45 -7.13 -0.12 -2.98
CA ASN A 45 -8.49 0.25 -3.37
C ASN A 45 -9.06 1.19 -2.29
N PRO A 46 -10.19 1.86 -2.53
CA PRO A 46 -10.75 2.81 -1.56
C PRO A 46 -10.94 2.23 -0.15
N SER A 47 -11.36 0.97 -0.04
CA SER A 47 -11.56 0.30 1.25
C SER A 47 -10.25 0.07 2.01
N LEU A 48 -9.19 -0.35 1.31
CA LEU A 48 -7.86 -0.57 1.90
C LEU A 48 -7.22 0.74 2.36
N ILE A 49 -7.38 1.83 1.59
CA ILE A 49 -6.92 3.16 1.98
C ILE A 49 -7.70 3.65 3.22
N LEU A 50 -9.03 3.45 3.24
CA LEU A 50 -9.85 3.84 4.38
C LEU A 50 -9.41 3.09 5.66
N ALA A 51 -9.12 1.80 5.57
CA ALA A 51 -8.65 1.01 6.70
C ALA A 51 -7.28 1.50 7.19
N ALA A 52 -6.34 1.74 6.26
CA ALA A 52 -5.01 2.25 6.60
C ALA A 52 -5.06 3.65 7.23
N ALA A 53 -5.89 4.56 6.70
CA ALA A 53 -6.03 5.93 7.23
C ALA A 53 -6.53 5.98 8.68
N GLN A 54 -7.18 4.93 9.18
CA GLN A 54 -7.63 4.84 10.58
C GLN A 54 -6.54 4.31 11.52
N MET A 55 -5.42 3.81 11.00
CA MET A 55 -4.33 3.27 11.80
C MET A 55 -3.52 4.42 12.45
N PRO A 56 -3.13 4.29 13.73
CA PRO A 56 -2.32 5.31 14.41
C PRO A 56 -0.99 5.60 13.69
N ALA A 57 -0.38 4.57 13.11
CA ALA A 57 0.90 4.67 12.40
C ALA A 57 0.87 5.60 11.17
N TYR A 58 -0.33 5.89 10.64
CA TYR A 58 -0.49 6.64 9.40
C TYR A 58 -1.20 7.99 9.59
N GLN A 59 -1.42 8.44 10.84
CA GLN A 59 -2.09 9.71 11.12
C GLN A 59 -1.32 10.92 10.56
N GLU A 60 0.01 10.89 10.63
CA GLU A 60 0.83 11.98 10.07
C GLU A 60 0.59 12.16 8.56
N LEU A 61 0.46 11.07 7.81
CA LEU A 61 0.15 11.11 6.37
C LEU A 61 -1.25 11.68 6.10
N VAL A 62 -2.22 11.36 6.96
CA VAL A 62 -3.59 11.90 6.86
C VAL A 62 -3.59 13.39 7.15
N GLU A 63 -2.88 13.84 8.18
CA GLU A 63 -2.76 15.26 8.52
C GLU A 63 -2.07 16.06 7.42
N GLU A 64 -0.99 15.52 6.83
CA GLU A 64 -0.31 16.11 5.69
C GLU A 64 -1.26 16.24 4.49
N ALA A 65 -2.03 15.20 4.17
CA ALA A 65 -3.00 15.23 3.09
C ALA A 65 -4.11 16.28 3.33
N ILE A 66 -4.58 16.43 4.57
CA ILE A 66 -5.55 17.47 4.94
C ILE A 66 -4.92 18.87 4.78
N ALA A 67 -3.70 19.06 5.25
CA ALA A 67 -2.98 20.33 5.14
C ALA A 67 -2.77 20.71 3.67
N TYR A 68 -2.34 19.76 2.85
CA TYR A 68 -2.19 19.92 1.41
C TYR A 68 -3.52 20.29 0.73
N GLY A 69 -4.61 19.60 1.05
CA GLY A 69 -5.95 19.90 0.52
C GLY A 69 -6.44 21.31 0.87
N ARG A 70 -6.15 21.78 2.08
CA ARG A 70 -6.47 23.16 2.51
C ARG A 70 -5.67 24.21 1.73
N GLN A 71 -4.40 23.94 1.44
CA GLN A 71 -3.54 24.86 0.67
C GLN A 71 -4.00 25.03 -0.78
N LEU A 72 -4.54 23.98 -1.40
CA LEU A 72 -5.05 24.02 -2.77
C LEU A 72 -6.39 24.76 -2.92
N GLY A 73 -6.93 25.34 -1.85
CA GLY A 73 -8.17 26.12 -1.89
C GLY A 73 -9.43 25.33 -1.55
N GLY A 74 -9.30 24.15 -0.92
CA GLY A 74 -10.41 23.39 -0.36
C GLY A 74 -11.04 24.11 0.83
N ASN A 75 -11.81 25.17 0.58
CA ASN A 75 -12.73 25.71 1.57
C ASN A 75 -13.79 24.64 1.87
N THR A 76 -13.97 24.36 3.16
CA THR A 76 -14.88 23.35 3.70
C THR A 76 -16.26 23.42 3.04
N LYS A 77 -16.63 22.31 2.37
CA LYS A 77 -17.88 22.00 1.64
C LYS A 77 -17.66 21.78 0.14
N GLU A 78 -16.86 20.79 -0.21
CA GLU A 78 -17.16 20.01 -1.42
C GLU A 78 -17.87 18.73 -0.97
N ASP A 79 -19.15 18.71 -1.29
CA ASP A 79 -20.15 17.73 -0.92
C ASP A 79 -19.86 16.40 -1.64
N SER A 80 -20.04 15.32 -0.89
CA SER A 80 -20.03 13.92 -1.29
C SER A 80 -20.62 13.65 -2.68
N GLY A 81 -19.76 13.43 -3.69
CA GLY A 81 -20.15 12.98 -5.03
C GLY A 81 -18.93 12.76 -5.94
N PRO A 82 -18.98 11.86 -6.94
CA PRO A 82 -17.80 11.43 -7.67
C PRO A 82 -17.31 12.55 -8.60
N SER A 83 -16.34 13.35 -8.13
CA SER A 83 -15.52 14.21 -8.99
C SER A 83 -14.57 13.35 -9.82
N ILE A 84 -15.13 12.71 -10.84
CA ILE A 84 -14.42 12.10 -11.96
C ILE A 84 -13.43 13.13 -12.52
N HIS A 85 -12.15 12.78 -12.41
CA HIS A 85 -10.99 13.49 -12.95
C HIS A 85 -11.19 13.79 -14.45
N ARG A 86 -11.81 14.92 -14.82
CA ARG A 86 -11.72 15.44 -16.18
C ARG A 86 -10.41 16.18 -16.33
N SER A 87 -9.38 15.40 -16.63
CA SER A 87 -8.09 15.88 -17.12
C SER A 87 -8.29 16.94 -18.19
N ARG A 88 -7.80 18.15 -17.89
CA ARG A 88 -7.67 19.26 -18.82
C ARG A 88 -6.87 18.79 -20.05
N ARG A 89 -7.56 18.50 -21.15
CA ARG A 89 -6.92 18.47 -22.47
C ARG A 89 -6.49 19.88 -22.80
N LYS A 90 -5.25 20.23 -22.48
CA LYS A 90 -4.54 21.35 -23.10
C LYS A 90 -4.16 20.87 -24.51
N ALA A 91 -5.07 21.05 -25.46
CA ALA A 91 -4.75 20.91 -26.87
C ALA A 91 -3.88 22.11 -27.27
N LEU A 92 -2.60 21.83 -27.57
CA LEU A 92 -1.82 22.65 -28.48
C LEU A 92 -2.48 22.56 -29.86
N LEU A 93 -2.97 23.70 -30.33
CA LEU A 93 -2.98 24.13 -31.73
C LEU A 93 -2.43 25.56 -31.75
#